data_AF-A0A8B8BCB4-F1
#
_entry.id   AF-A0A8B8BCB4-F1
#
_cell.length_a   1.000
_cell.length_b   1.000
_cell.length_c   1.000
_cell.angle_alpha   90.00
_cell.angle_beta   90.00
_cell.angle_gamma   90.00
#
_symmetry.space_group_name_H-M   'P 1'
#
loop_
_entity.id
_entity.type
_entity.pdbx_description
1 polymer ?
#
loop_
_entity_poly.entity_id
_entity_poly.type
_entity_poly.pdbx_seq_one_letter_code
_entity_poly.pdbx_strand_id
1 'polypeptide(L)'
;MGNKCGRKEADPDSAWKQQNKEFATNPVYKYVDFAGGGKLIEAYKTGGAAAVEKMAKTEILPFLYNDGNGAIISKLDYIKWQCRTQAKYTGSTVWETRTDDQLLNDFKDDYFNKVEDHEACWDLNKRGGVGETPFHILYLLDSPTHHAVGEILLDLYPKMSLDVYEGEEYFGESALHIAIVFGSLDAVKLLMKKGAKVDQRCTGRFFLPEDQKKGHTKTTNYEGL
;
A
#
# COMPACT_ATOMS: atom_id res chain seq x y z
N MET A 1 -13.26 28.70 -10.13
CA MET A 1 -11.93 28.40 -10.70
C MET A 1 -11.54 27.01 -10.23
N GLY A 2 -11.54 26.03 -11.14
CA GLY A 2 -11.38 24.61 -10.83
C GLY A 2 -9.95 24.23 -10.41
N ASN A 3 -9.84 23.18 -9.59
CA ASN A 3 -8.59 22.59 -9.11
C ASN A 3 -7.64 22.29 -10.27
N LYS A 4 -6.52 23.00 -10.36
CA LYS A 4 -5.50 22.81 -11.41
C LYS A 4 -4.59 21.59 -11.19
N CYS A 5 -4.80 20.86 -10.09
CA CYS A 5 -4.24 19.51 -9.89
C CYS A 5 -5.26 18.39 -10.19
N GLY A 6 -6.47 18.73 -10.67
CA GLY A 6 -7.41 17.79 -11.29
C GLY A 6 -7.72 16.54 -10.47
N ARG A 7 -8.21 16.68 -9.22
CA ARG A 7 -9.06 15.61 -8.64
C ARG A 7 -10.33 15.56 -9.49
N LYS A 8 -10.42 14.61 -10.41
CA LYS A 8 -11.72 14.10 -10.87
C LYS A 8 -12.23 13.15 -9.81
N GLU A 9 -13.54 13.10 -9.61
CA GLU A 9 -14.16 12.07 -8.79
C GLU A 9 -13.64 10.70 -9.24
N ALA A 10 -13.05 9.95 -8.30
CA ALA A 10 -12.66 8.57 -8.55
C ALA A 10 -13.96 7.76 -8.73
N ASP A 11 -14.20 7.29 -9.95
CA ASP A 11 -15.14 6.20 -10.23
C ASP A 11 -14.80 5.04 -9.25
N PRO A 12 -15.76 4.42 -8.53
CA PRO A 12 -15.49 3.30 -7.63
C PRO A 12 -14.70 2.17 -8.32
N ASP A 13 -14.92 1.97 -9.62
CA ASP A 13 -14.18 1.00 -10.40
C ASP A 13 -12.75 1.45 -10.74
N SER A 14 -12.38 2.70 -10.52
CA SER A 14 -11.10 3.27 -10.95
C SER A 14 -9.91 2.61 -10.24
N ALA A 15 -10.03 2.28 -8.96
CA ALA A 15 -9.00 1.58 -8.20
C ALA A 15 -8.79 0.15 -8.72
N TRP A 16 -9.87 -0.59 -8.93
CA TRP A 16 -9.82 -1.93 -9.54
C TRP A 16 -9.32 -1.89 -11.00
N LYS A 17 -9.77 -0.92 -11.80
CA LYS A 17 -9.30 -0.70 -13.18
C LYS A 17 -7.81 -0.38 -13.19
N GLN A 18 -7.34 0.42 -12.23
CA GLN A 18 -5.92 0.76 -12.04
C GLN A 18 -5.10 -0.48 -11.68
N GLN A 19 -5.54 -1.25 -10.69
CA GLN A 19 -4.85 -2.46 -10.25
C GLN A 19 -4.72 -3.48 -11.38
N ASN A 20 -5.77 -3.66 -12.21
CA ASN A 20 -5.73 -4.53 -13.38
C ASN A 20 -4.82 -4.03 -14.50
N LYS A 21 -4.79 -2.71 -14.76
CA LYS A 21 -3.91 -2.14 -15.78
C LYS A 21 -2.44 -2.25 -15.36
N GLU A 22 -2.16 -2.00 -14.08
CA GLU A 22 -0.82 -2.13 -13.51
C GLU A 22 -0.39 -3.58 -13.34
N PHE A 23 -1.32 -4.52 -13.17
CA PHE A 23 -1.04 -5.95 -13.04
C PHE A 23 -0.05 -6.47 -14.09
N ALA A 24 -0.24 -6.08 -15.35
CA ALA A 24 0.60 -6.54 -16.46
C ALA A 24 1.99 -5.88 -16.53
N THR A 25 2.20 -4.73 -15.87
CA THR A 25 3.37 -3.88 -16.11
C THR A 25 4.16 -3.52 -14.87
N ASN A 26 3.53 -3.48 -13.70
CA ASN A 26 4.15 -3.13 -12.44
C ASN A 26 5.00 -4.30 -11.94
N PRO A 27 6.31 -4.11 -11.68
CA PRO A 27 7.21 -5.18 -11.25
C PRO A 27 6.77 -5.88 -9.95
N VAL A 28 6.01 -5.20 -9.10
CA VAL A 28 5.60 -5.70 -7.79
C VAL A 28 4.82 -7.02 -7.90
N TYR A 29 3.93 -7.12 -8.90
CA TYR A 29 3.07 -8.30 -9.09
C TYR A 29 3.80 -9.50 -9.71
N LYS A 30 5.04 -9.33 -10.17
CA LYS A 30 5.87 -10.46 -10.59
C LYS A 30 6.29 -11.33 -9.41
N TYR A 31 6.35 -10.77 -8.20
CA TYR A 31 6.80 -11.47 -7.01
C TYR A 31 5.67 -12.14 -6.25
N VAL A 32 4.52 -11.46 -6.13
CA VAL A 32 3.27 -11.97 -5.57
C VAL A 32 2.13 -11.35 -6.36
N ASP A 33 1.23 -12.17 -6.89
CA ASP A 33 0.08 -11.72 -7.68
C ASP A 33 -1.25 -12.07 -6.99
N PHE A 34 -2.34 -11.39 -7.38
CA PHE A 34 -3.67 -11.64 -6.82
C PHE A 34 -4.29 -12.99 -7.22
N ALA A 35 -3.66 -13.76 -8.10
CA ALA A 35 -4.09 -15.11 -8.46
C ALA A 35 -3.44 -16.19 -7.58
N GLY A 36 -2.65 -15.81 -6.56
CA GLY A 36 -1.96 -16.75 -5.67
C GLY A 36 -0.61 -17.23 -6.17
N GLY A 37 -0.06 -16.56 -7.19
CA GLY A 37 1.21 -16.89 -7.82
C GLY A 37 2.31 -15.88 -7.53
N GLY A 38 3.32 -15.88 -8.40
CA GLY A 38 4.48 -14.99 -8.35
C GLY A 38 5.78 -15.70 -7.95
N LYS A 39 6.90 -15.04 -8.26
CA LYS A 39 8.25 -15.61 -8.09
C LYS A 39 8.57 -16.03 -6.66
N LEU A 40 8.09 -15.31 -5.65
CA LEU A 40 8.34 -15.67 -4.25
C LEU A 40 7.60 -16.96 -3.86
N ILE A 41 6.37 -17.12 -4.35
CA ILE A 41 5.56 -18.32 -4.11
C ILE A 41 6.20 -19.53 -4.79
N GLU A 42 6.65 -19.39 -6.04
CA GLU A 42 7.34 -20.47 -6.75
C GLU A 42 8.72 -20.80 -6.16
N ALA A 43 9.46 -19.80 -5.68
CA ALA A 43 10.71 -20.01 -4.96
C ALA A 43 10.49 -20.84 -3.69
N TYR A 44 9.43 -20.53 -2.93
CA TYR A 44 9.09 -21.30 -1.74
C TYR A 44 8.70 -22.75 -2.08
N LYS A 45 7.85 -22.96 -3.08
CA LYS A 45 7.42 -24.31 -3.50
C LYS A 45 8.58 -25.20 -3.95
N THR A 46 9.56 -24.62 -4.64
CA THR A 46 10.66 -25.38 -5.26
C THR A 46 11.89 -25.52 -4.38
N GLY A 47 12.22 -24.51 -3.57
CA GLY A 47 13.44 -24.46 -2.76
C GLY A 47 13.24 -24.04 -1.31
N GLY A 48 11.99 -23.96 -0.85
CA GLY A 48 11.65 -23.66 0.54
C GLY A 48 12.11 -22.27 1.00
N ALA A 49 12.28 -22.12 2.31
CA ALA A 49 12.65 -20.85 2.93
C ALA A 49 13.98 -20.28 2.39
N ALA A 50 14.98 -21.12 2.17
CA ALA A 50 16.29 -20.68 1.68
C ALA A 50 16.23 -20.03 0.29
N ALA A 51 15.35 -20.52 -0.60
CA ALA A 51 15.16 -19.93 -1.91
C ALA A 51 14.45 -18.57 -1.83
N VAL A 52 13.46 -18.43 -0.94
CA VAL A 52 12.79 -17.15 -0.66
C VAL A 52 13.78 -16.16 -0.06
N GLU A 53 14.59 -16.55 0.93
CA GLU A 53 15.59 -15.66 1.53
C GLU A 53 16.61 -15.17 0.52
N LYS A 54 17.09 -16.07 -0.35
CA LYS A 54 18.02 -15.71 -1.42
C LYS A 54 17.38 -14.67 -2.34
N MET A 55 16.16 -14.94 -2.81
CA MET A 55 15.43 -14.02 -3.68
C MET A 55 15.13 -12.68 -2.97
N ALA A 56 14.80 -12.71 -1.69
CA ALA A 56 14.55 -11.53 -0.89
C ALA A 56 15.80 -10.63 -0.79
N LYS A 57 16.98 -11.22 -0.64
CA LYS A 57 18.27 -10.50 -0.57
C LYS A 57 18.79 -10.01 -1.92
N THR A 58 18.43 -10.66 -3.03
CA THR A 58 18.95 -10.32 -4.36
C THR A 58 17.99 -9.52 -5.23
N GLU A 59 16.68 -9.82 -5.14
CA GLU A 59 15.66 -9.28 -6.05
C GLU A 59 14.66 -8.34 -5.36
N ILE A 60 14.34 -8.58 -4.08
CA ILE A 60 13.43 -7.70 -3.32
C ILE A 60 14.16 -6.53 -2.69
N LEU A 61 15.40 -6.72 -2.22
CA LEU A 61 16.19 -5.67 -1.55
C LEU A 61 16.20 -4.31 -2.30
N PRO A 62 16.33 -4.25 -3.64
CA PRO A 62 16.28 -2.98 -4.38
C PRO A 62 14.95 -2.22 -4.30
N PHE A 63 13.87 -2.87 -3.83
CA PHE A 63 12.55 -2.29 -3.64
C PHE A 63 12.38 -1.61 -2.27
N LEU A 64 13.33 -1.81 -1.36
CA LEU A 64 13.23 -1.37 0.03
C LEU A 64 14.04 -0.09 0.27
N TYR A 65 13.56 0.74 1.18
CA TYR A 65 14.34 1.85 1.69
C TYR A 65 15.48 1.34 2.57
N ASN A 66 16.68 1.90 2.37
CA ASN A 66 17.85 1.69 3.23
C ASN A 66 18.10 0.21 3.54
N ASP A 67 18.07 -0.65 2.51
CA ASP A 67 18.27 -2.09 2.62
C ASP A 67 17.30 -2.80 3.59
N GLY A 68 16.07 -2.28 3.69
CA GLY A 68 15.02 -2.80 4.58
C GLY A 68 15.01 -2.18 5.98
N ASN A 69 15.89 -1.22 6.27
CA ASN A 69 15.86 -0.45 7.52
C ASN A 69 14.78 0.63 7.54
N GLY A 70 14.11 0.85 6.40
CA GLY A 70 13.01 1.79 6.27
C GLY A 70 13.46 3.23 6.10
N ALA A 71 12.50 4.10 5.80
CA ALA A 71 12.64 5.55 5.73
C ALA A 71 11.32 6.22 6.09
N ILE A 72 11.36 7.52 6.35
CA ILE A 72 10.15 8.32 6.49
C ILE A 72 9.64 8.66 5.09
N ILE A 73 8.39 8.33 4.81
CA ILE A 73 7.61 8.91 3.73
C ILE A 73 7.05 10.24 4.27
N SER A 74 7.56 11.34 3.74
CA SER A 74 7.04 12.66 4.11
C SER A 74 5.74 12.97 3.36
N LYS A 75 4.96 13.93 3.87
CA LYS A 75 3.82 14.50 3.14
C LYS A 75 4.19 14.94 1.72
N LEU A 76 5.38 15.50 1.53
CA LEU A 76 5.86 15.90 0.21
C LEU A 76 6.13 14.70 -0.71
N ASP A 77 6.70 13.62 -0.19
CA ASP A 77 6.93 12.38 -0.95
C ASP A 77 5.62 11.78 -1.44
N TYR A 78 4.62 11.74 -0.55
CA TYR A 78 3.26 11.33 -0.87
C TYR A 78 2.64 12.19 -1.98
N ILE A 79 2.71 13.52 -1.86
CA ILE A 79 2.17 14.44 -2.88
C ILE A 79 2.84 14.19 -4.23
N LYS A 80 4.17 14.08 -4.26
CA LYS A 80 4.92 13.77 -5.47
C LYS A 80 4.53 12.41 -6.07
N TRP A 81 4.30 11.40 -5.23
CA TRP A 81 3.82 10.10 -5.67
C TRP A 81 2.43 10.17 -6.28
N GLN A 82 1.48 10.86 -5.64
CA GLN A 82 0.14 11.08 -6.20
C GLN A 82 0.20 11.81 -7.55
N CYS A 83 1.04 12.85 -7.68
CA CYS A 83 1.23 13.55 -8.95
C CYS A 83 1.78 12.62 -10.03
N ARG A 84 2.79 11.79 -9.73
CA ARG A 84 3.31 10.77 -10.66
C ARG A 84 2.22 9.78 -11.08
N THR A 85 1.46 9.27 -10.13
CA THR A 85 0.36 8.32 -10.39
C THR A 85 -0.68 8.97 -11.30
N GLN A 86 -1.10 10.21 -11.01
CA GLN A 86 -2.04 10.95 -11.86
C GLN A 86 -1.48 11.28 -13.26
N ALA A 87 -0.17 11.55 -13.37
CA ALA A 87 0.48 11.80 -14.65
C ALA A 87 0.45 10.57 -15.58
N LYS A 88 0.57 9.35 -15.03
CA LYS A 88 0.43 8.09 -15.81
C LYS A 88 -0.95 7.95 -16.46
N TYR A 89 -1.99 8.55 -15.87
CA TYR A 89 -3.37 8.50 -16.40
C TYR A 89 -3.69 9.64 -17.34
N THR A 90 -3.26 10.85 -16.97
CA THR A 90 -3.63 12.07 -17.68
C THR A 90 -2.64 12.46 -18.76
N GLY A 91 -1.43 11.90 -18.73
CA GLY A 91 -0.29 12.35 -19.54
C GLY A 91 0.25 13.73 -19.14
N SER A 92 -0.29 14.34 -18.07
CA SER A 92 0.11 15.68 -17.63
C SER A 92 1.41 15.64 -16.85
N THR A 93 2.43 16.35 -17.34
CA THR A 93 3.74 16.52 -16.68
C THR A 93 3.87 17.88 -15.99
N VAL A 94 2.79 18.67 -15.92
CA VAL A 94 2.82 20.04 -15.35
C VAL A 94 3.41 20.06 -13.93
N TRP A 95 3.14 19.02 -13.14
CA TRP A 95 3.63 18.90 -11.77
C TRP A 95 5.16 18.89 -11.65
N GLU A 96 5.88 18.44 -12.69
CA GLU A 96 7.35 18.36 -12.71
C GLU A 96 8.01 19.75 -12.74
N THR A 97 7.28 20.79 -13.15
CA THR A 97 7.77 22.17 -13.17
C THR A 97 7.49 22.93 -11.88
N ARG A 98 6.79 22.30 -10.92
CA ARG A 98 6.39 22.93 -9.66
C ARG A 98 7.47 22.74 -8.60
N THR A 99 7.65 23.76 -7.75
CA THR A 99 8.53 23.66 -6.59
C THR A 99 7.87 22.85 -5.46
N ASP A 100 8.68 22.37 -4.52
CA ASP A 100 8.18 21.64 -3.34
C ASP A 100 7.20 22.48 -2.51
N ASP A 101 7.50 23.77 -2.30
CA ASP A 101 6.59 24.71 -1.63
C ASP A 101 5.26 24.88 -2.37
N GLN A 102 5.31 24.94 -3.70
CA GLN A 102 4.09 25.04 -4.51
C GLN A 102 3.25 23.76 -4.39
N LEU A 103 3.88 22.58 -4.44
CA LEU A 103 3.19 21.30 -4.28
C LEU A 103 2.52 21.20 -2.92
N LEU A 104 3.22 21.58 -1.85
CA LEU A 104 2.69 21.60 -0.49
C LEU A 104 1.52 22.58 -0.33
N ASN A 105 1.67 23.81 -0.82
CA ASN A 105 0.65 24.86 -0.69
C ASN A 105 -0.63 24.55 -1.49
N ASP A 106 -0.50 23.90 -2.65
CA ASP A 106 -1.65 23.52 -3.48
C ASP A 106 -2.29 22.21 -3.02
N PHE A 107 -1.60 21.41 -2.21
CA PHE A 107 -2.13 20.16 -1.72
C PHE A 107 -3.30 20.42 -0.77
N LYS A 108 -4.43 19.81 -1.09
CA LYS A 108 -5.62 19.83 -0.24
C LYS A 108 -5.77 18.48 0.39
N ASP A 109 -5.60 18.46 1.72
CA ASP A 109 -5.84 17.25 2.50
C ASP A 109 -7.21 16.69 2.14
N ASP A 110 -7.24 15.37 1.94
CA ASP A 110 -8.52 14.70 1.86
C ASP A 110 -9.24 14.85 3.20
N TYR A 111 -10.56 14.79 3.12
CA TYR A 111 -11.35 14.98 4.30
C TYR A 111 -11.15 13.85 5.31
N PHE A 112 -10.96 12.62 4.81
CA PHE A 112 -10.77 11.39 5.57
C PHE A 112 -9.31 10.97 5.61
N ASN A 113 -8.64 10.93 4.45
CA ASN A 113 -7.25 10.48 4.34
C ASN A 113 -6.30 11.61 4.74
N LYS A 114 -5.94 11.63 6.03
CA LYS A 114 -4.93 12.54 6.57
C LYS A 114 -3.54 11.99 6.26
N VAL A 115 -2.82 12.73 5.42
CA VAL A 115 -1.45 12.40 5.05
C VAL A 115 -0.52 12.96 6.11
N GLU A 116 0.10 12.06 6.84
CA GLU A 116 1.09 12.35 7.86
C GLU A 116 2.39 11.62 7.55
N ASP A 117 3.49 12.20 8.02
CA ASP A 117 4.81 11.58 7.92
C ASP A 117 4.80 10.25 8.67
N HIS A 118 5.19 9.19 7.98
CA HIS A 118 5.21 7.86 8.59
C HIS A 118 6.39 7.04 8.06
N GLU A 119 6.81 6.08 8.87
CA GLU A 119 7.89 5.17 8.50
C GLU A 119 7.37 4.03 7.64
N ALA A 120 8.13 3.67 6.62
CA ALA A 120 7.85 2.58 5.71
C ALA A 120 9.13 1.84 5.33
N CYS A 121 8.99 0.54 5.04
CA CYS A 121 10.08 -0.30 4.55
C CYS A 121 10.14 -0.31 3.02
N TRP A 122 9.00 -0.44 2.36
CA TRP A 122 8.95 -0.52 0.90
C TRP A 122 8.98 0.87 0.28
N ASP A 123 9.83 1.07 -0.73
CA ASP A 123 9.95 2.33 -1.46
C ASP A 123 8.62 2.72 -2.08
N LEU A 124 8.08 3.88 -1.70
CA LEU A 124 6.79 4.41 -2.15
C LEU A 124 6.64 4.36 -3.68
N ASN A 125 7.73 4.61 -4.42
CA ASN A 125 7.71 4.64 -5.89
C ASN A 125 7.80 3.27 -6.55
N LYS A 126 7.96 2.21 -5.76
CA LYS A 126 8.09 0.83 -6.23
C LYS A 126 6.95 -0.05 -5.71
N ARG A 127 5.84 0.56 -5.31
CA ARG A 127 4.60 -0.09 -4.86
C ARG A 127 3.64 -0.35 -6.03
N GLY A 128 2.56 -1.08 -5.74
CA GLY A 128 1.44 -1.29 -6.64
C GLY A 128 0.63 -0.01 -6.92
N GLY A 129 -0.39 -0.16 -7.74
CA GLY A 129 -1.12 0.99 -8.28
C GLY A 129 -1.93 1.74 -7.23
N VAL A 130 -2.38 1.04 -6.19
CA VAL A 130 -3.08 1.62 -5.05
C VAL A 130 -2.17 1.74 -3.82
N GLY A 131 -0.85 1.73 -4.04
CA GLY A 131 0.14 1.90 -2.98
C GLY A 131 0.39 0.66 -2.13
N GLU A 132 -0.04 -0.52 -2.59
CA GLU A 132 0.19 -1.80 -1.92
C GLU A 132 1.62 -2.32 -2.14
N THR A 133 2.02 -3.28 -1.30
CA THR A 133 3.28 -4.01 -1.44
C THR A 133 2.98 -5.51 -1.64
N PRO A 134 3.91 -6.32 -2.15
CA PRO A 134 3.70 -7.78 -2.22
C PRO A 134 3.41 -8.36 -0.84
N PHE A 135 3.96 -7.76 0.22
CA PHE A 135 3.73 -8.18 1.59
C PHE A 135 2.26 -8.06 1.99
N HIS A 136 1.57 -6.97 1.62
CA HIS A 136 0.12 -6.88 1.81
C HIS A 136 -0.63 -8.01 1.11
N ILE A 137 -0.26 -8.29 -0.14
CA ILE A 137 -0.91 -9.32 -0.97
C ILE A 137 -0.73 -10.73 -0.36
N LEU A 138 0.43 -11.01 0.25
CA LEU A 138 0.66 -12.28 0.95
C LEU A 138 -0.37 -12.54 2.07
N TYR A 139 -0.69 -11.52 2.88
CA TYR A 139 -1.71 -11.66 3.92
C TYR A 139 -3.13 -11.59 3.36
N LEU A 140 -3.34 -10.90 2.23
CA LEU A 140 -4.65 -10.85 1.58
C LEU A 140 -5.09 -12.19 1.00
N LEU A 141 -4.14 -12.99 0.50
CA LEU A 141 -4.43 -14.30 -0.09
C LEU A 141 -4.65 -15.41 0.94
N ASP A 142 -4.29 -15.16 2.21
CA ASP A 142 -4.58 -16.00 3.38
C ASP A 142 -4.41 -17.50 3.13
N SER A 143 -3.17 -17.93 2.85
CA SER A 143 -2.86 -19.35 2.73
C SER A 143 -1.55 -19.71 3.43
N PRO A 144 -1.36 -20.97 3.86
CA PRO A 144 -0.16 -21.38 4.59
C PRO A 144 1.14 -21.04 3.86
N THR A 145 1.16 -21.15 2.53
CA THR A 145 2.32 -20.79 1.71
C THR A 145 2.58 -19.30 1.72
N HIS A 146 1.54 -18.47 1.59
CA HIS A 146 1.70 -17.02 1.57
C HIS A 146 2.12 -16.49 2.94
N HIS A 147 1.55 -17.03 4.02
CA HIS A 147 1.97 -16.73 5.38
C HIS A 147 3.45 -17.08 5.57
N ALA A 148 3.87 -18.30 5.24
CA ALA A 148 5.28 -18.72 5.39
C ALA A 148 6.25 -17.79 4.63
N VAL A 149 5.92 -17.39 3.40
CA VAL A 149 6.70 -16.40 2.63
C VAL A 149 6.72 -15.05 3.34
N GLY A 150 5.56 -14.61 3.86
CA GLY A 150 5.43 -13.38 4.64
C GLY A 150 6.30 -13.40 5.90
N GLU A 151 6.31 -14.51 6.64
CA GLU A 151 7.14 -14.65 7.85
C GLU A 151 8.63 -14.52 7.51
N ILE A 152 9.09 -15.17 6.44
CA ILE A 152 10.49 -15.09 5.98
C ILE A 152 10.87 -13.65 5.61
N LEU A 153 10.01 -12.95 4.86
CA LEU A 153 10.27 -11.55 4.52
C LEU A 153 10.32 -10.66 5.76
N LEU A 154 9.44 -10.90 6.72
CA LEU A 154 9.35 -10.12 7.95
C LEU A 154 10.48 -10.43 8.95
N ASP A 155 11.04 -11.64 8.89
CA ASP A 155 12.26 -11.99 9.61
C ASP A 155 13.48 -11.25 9.07
N LEU A 156 13.57 -11.08 7.74
CA LEU A 156 14.65 -10.33 7.10
C LEU A 156 14.48 -8.81 7.22
N TYR A 157 13.25 -8.33 7.07
CA TYR A 157 12.93 -6.90 6.99
C TYR A 157 11.75 -6.54 7.91
N PRO A 158 11.96 -6.47 9.24
CA PRO A 158 10.88 -6.29 10.21
C PRO A 158 10.04 -5.03 10.01
N LYS A 159 10.65 -3.97 9.45
CA LYS A 159 9.97 -2.70 9.14
C LYS A 159 8.86 -2.85 8.12
N MET A 160 8.78 -3.94 7.35
CA MET A 160 7.64 -4.23 6.47
C MET A 160 6.31 -4.30 7.21
N SER A 161 6.32 -4.61 8.51
CA SER A 161 5.12 -4.56 9.36
C SER A 161 4.51 -3.17 9.52
N LEU A 162 5.25 -2.11 9.17
CA LEU A 162 4.80 -0.71 9.24
C LEU A 162 4.18 -0.23 7.91
N ASP A 163 4.39 -0.95 6.82
CA ASP A 163 3.88 -0.54 5.52
C ASP A 163 2.34 -0.52 5.52
N VAL A 164 1.79 0.46 4.82
CA VAL A 164 0.36 0.63 4.60
C VAL A 164 0.05 0.86 3.13
N TYR A 165 -1.20 0.67 2.74
CA TYR A 165 -1.71 1.16 1.46
C TYR A 165 -1.70 2.69 1.42
N GLU A 166 -1.22 3.27 0.32
CA GLU A 166 -1.07 4.72 0.12
C GLU A 166 -2.15 5.32 -0.79
N GLY A 167 -2.82 4.47 -1.56
CA GLY A 167 -3.89 4.87 -2.48
C GLY A 167 -5.14 5.27 -1.75
N GLU A 168 -5.89 6.22 -2.31
CA GLU A 168 -7.07 6.82 -1.65
C GLU A 168 -8.16 5.79 -1.27
N GLU A 169 -8.27 4.70 -2.01
CA GLU A 169 -9.30 3.67 -1.82
C GLU A 169 -9.07 2.85 -0.55
N TYR A 170 -7.85 2.38 -0.32
CA TYR A 170 -7.48 1.50 0.79
C TYR A 170 -6.52 2.16 1.79
N PHE A 171 -6.42 3.49 1.75
CA PHE A 171 -5.45 4.27 2.53
C PHE A 171 -5.36 3.83 4.00
N GLY A 172 -4.13 3.56 4.44
CA GLY A 172 -3.82 3.19 5.82
C GLY A 172 -4.08 1.72 6.20
N GLU A 173 -4.65 0.91 5.29
CA GLU A 173 -4.72 -0.54 5.51
C GLU A 173 -3.32 -1.13 5.61
N SER A 174 -3.10 -1.97 6.60
CA SER A 174 -1.83 -2.64 6.87
C SER A 174 -2.02 -4.15 6.87
N ALA A 175 -0.93 -4.91 6.81
CA ALA A 175 -1.00 -6.36 6.99
C ALA A 175 -1.67 -6.78 8.32
N LEU A 176 -1.57 -5.94 9.37
CA LEU A 176 -2.25 -6.21 10.65
C LEU A 176 -3.77 -6.08 10.52
N HIS A 177 -4.27 -5.06 9.81
CA HIS A 177 -5.70 -4.94 9.52
C HIS A 177 -6.21 -6.18 8.76
N ILE A 178 -5.48 -6.58 7.72
CA ILE A 178 -5.82 -7.74 6.89
C ILE A 178 -5.87 -9.03 7.75
N ALA A 179 -4.85 -9.27 8.58
CA ALA A 179 -4.79 -10.42 9.46
C ALA A 179 -5.96 -10.48 10.48
N ILE A 180 -6.41 -9.31 10.97
CA ILE A 180 -7.58 -9.22 11.87
C ILE A 180 -8.86 -9.59 11.12
N VAL A 181 -9.05 -9.10 9.89
CA VAL A 181 -10.22 -9.41 9.05
C VAL A 181 -10.33 -10.91 8.77
N PHE A 182 -9.21 -11.58 8.49
CA PHE A 182 -9.17 -13.03 8.30
C PHE A 182 -9.22 -13.84 9.61
N GLY A 183 -9.19 -13.19 10.78
CA GLY A 183 -9.23 -13.86 12.08
C GLY A 183 -7.98 -14.68 12.39
N SER A 184 -6.84 -14.38 11.74
CA SER A 184 -5.59 -15.12 11.89
C SER A 184 -4.83 -14.65 13.14
N LEU A 185 -5.11 -15.29 14.29
CA LEU A 185 -4.47 -14.95 15.55
C LEU A 185 -2.94 -15.07 15.51
N ASP A 186 -2.42 -16.06 14.79
CA ASP A 186 -0.98 -16.28 14.68
C ASP A 186 -0.30 -15.17 13.85
N ALA A 187 -0.91 -14.76 12.73
CA ALA A 187 -0.45 -13.61 11.95
C ALA A 187 -0.48 -12.32 12.78
N VAL A 188 -1.56 -12.08 13.53
CA VAL A 188 -1.68 -10.91 14.42
C VAL A 188 -0.53 -10.88 15.44
N LYS A 189 -0.29 -11.99 16.13
CA LYS A 189 0.80 -12.08 17.12
C LYS A 189 2.16 -11.85 16.48
N LEU A 190 2.40 -12.44 15.31
CA LEU A 190 3.67 -12.30 14.59
C LEU A 190 3.90 -10.83 14.17
N LEU A 191 2.92 -10.21 13.53
CA LEU A 191 2.99 -8.83 13.06
C LEU A 191 3.24 -7.86 14.24
N MET A 192 2.51 -8.04 15.36
CA MET A 192 2.73 -7.26 16.57
C MET A 192 4.15 -7.45 17.14
N LYS A 193 4.63 -8.71 17.21
CA LYS A 193 6.00 -9.01 17.67
C LYS A 193 7.06 -8.33 16.80
N LYS A 194 6.76 -8.09 15.53
CA LYS A 194 7.66 -7.48 14.54
C LYS A 194 7.54 -5.96 14.43
N GLY A 195 6.68 -5.35 15.25
CA GLY A 195 6.56 -3.90 15.38
C GLY A 195 5.40 -3.28 14.61
N ALA A 196 4.44 -4.07 14.13
CA ALA A 196 3.21 -3.54 13.55
C ALA A 196 2.53 -2.58 14.53
N LYS A 197 2.12 -1.40 14.03
CA LYS A 197 1.43 -0.38 14.81
C LYS A 197 -0.03 -0.78 15.02
N VAL A 198 -0.42 -0.96 16.28
CA VAL A 198 -1.78 -1.34 16.68
C VAL A 198 -2.78 -0.19 16.62
N ASP A 199 -2.28 1.04 16.58
CA ASP A 199 -3.02 2.29 16.49
C ASP A 199 -3.04 2.88 15.06
N GLN A 200 -2.44 2.16 14.09
CA GLN A 200 -2.51 2.52 12.68
C GLN A 200 -3.98 2.54 12.24
N ARG A 201 -4.42 3.60 11.56
CA ARG A 201 -5.78 3.72 11.08
C ARG A 201 -5.86 3.38 9.60
N CYS A 202 -6.85 2.59 9.19
CA CYS A 202 -7.29 2.50 7.81
C CYS A 202 -8.47 3.46 7.59
N THR A 203 -8.30 4.45 6.72
CA THR A 203 -9.30 5.51 6.46
C THR A 203 -9.68 5.64 5.00
N GLY A 204 -9.13 4.78 4.14
CA GLY A 204 -9.46 4.71 2.72
C GLY A 204 -10.97 4.69 2.47
N ARG A 205 -11.38 5.19 1.31
CA ARG A 205 -12.79 5.32 0.93
C ARG A 205 -13.55 3.99 1.05
N PHE A 206 -12.88 2.87 0.80
CA PHE A 206 -13.46 1.53 0.92
C PHE A 206 -14.03 1.27 2.33
N PHE A 207 -13.34 1.74 3.37
CA PHE A 207 -13.70 1.50 4.78
C PHE A 207 -14.75 2.48 5.33
N LEU A 208 -15.16 3.47 4.55
CA LEU A 208 -16.17 4.43 4.95
C LEU A 208 -17.58 3.91 4.60
N PRO A 209 -18.59 4.19 5.45
CA PRO A 209 -19.98 3.98 5.07
C PRO A 209 -20.31 4.69 3.75
N GLU A 210 -21.13 4.07 2.90
CA GLU A 210 -21.47 4.61 1.57
C GLU A 210 -22.01 6.05 1.63
N ASP A 211 -22.79 6.36 2.65
CA ASP A 211 -23.37 7.69 2.85
C ASP A 211 -22.34 8.75 3.31
N GLN A 212 -21.18 8.33 3.79
CA GLN A 212 -20.06 9.19 4.19
C GLN A 212 -19.01 9.38 3.09
N LYS A 213 -18.96 8.54 2.05
CA LYS A 213 -17.87 8.61 1.03
C LYS A 213 -17.77 9.95 0.30
N LYS A 214 -18.83 10.76 0.28
CA LYS A 214 -18.90 12.08 -0.38
C LYS A 214 -18.59 13.27 0.56
N GLY A 215 -18.41 13.03 1.85
CA GLY A 215 -18.20 14.05 2.88
C GLY A 215 -18.94 13.71 4.17
N HIS A 216 -18.60 14.37 5.28
CA HIS A 216 -19.26 14.10 6.56
C HIS A 216 -20.67 14.63 6.47
N THR A 217 -21.61 13.73 6.67
CA THR A 217 -22.98 14.11 6.98
C THR A 217 -23.13 14.12 8.50
N LYS A 218 -24.09 14.87 9.03
CA LYS A 218 -24.34 14.91 10.48
C LYS A 218 -24.89 13.59 11.04
N THR A 219 -25.34 12.70 10.17
CA THR A 219 -26.08 11.48 10.49
C THR A 219 -25.62 10.40 9.54
N THR A 220 -25.14 9.27 10.08
CA THR A 220 -24.80 8.11 9.26
C THR A 220 -25.88 7.05 9.33
N ASN A 221 -26.11 6.34 8.22
CA ASN A 221 -26.91 5.11 8.19
C ASN A 221 -26.08 3.85 8.51
N TYR A 222 -24.83 4.01 8.97
CA TYR A 222 -23.99 2.90 9.38
C TYR A 222 -24.53 2.24 10.65
N GLU A 223 -24.86 0.95 10.56
CA GLU A 223 -25.45 0.18 11.65
C GLU A 223 -24.43 -0.56 12.52
N GLY A 224 -23.13 -0.45 12.21
CA GLY A 224 -22.07 -1.26 12.86
C GLY A 224 -21.78 -2.56 12.13
N LEU A 225 -20.88 -3.37 12.70
CA LEU A 225 -20.60 -4.77 12.32
C LEU A 225 -21.35 -5.72 13.25
#